data_AF-A0A8X7S466-F1
#
_entry.id   AF-A0A8X7S466-F1
#
_cell.length_a   1.000
_cell.length_b   1.000
_cell.length_c   1.000
_cell.angle_alpha   90.00
_cell.angle_beta   90.00
_cell.angle_gamma   90.00
#
_symmetry.space_group_name_H-M   'P 1'
#
loop_
_entity.id
_entity.type
_entity.pdbx_description
1 polymer ?
#
loop_
_entity_poly.entity_id
_entity_poly.type
_entity_poly.pdbx_seq_one_letter_code
_entity_poly.pdbx_strand_id
1 'polypeptide(L)'
;MASPSSLSSFTVSSLFATAVLVLVLSTAVSLKSALHPRDMLPHLPRQVSWPILNSLYGAADLLPTFIGTANAGNNTVKWKGACFYENTAHMEFHNKSGSKFGGGTLHIKARSIISRTITPFADKAHSSTCMDLYVFATPYRVTWTWYFISRPHTVEFPEWDGQAEYEYVKNKGVSIFLMHAGMLGTLQAMCDVFPLFTNTGWGESSNLAFLEKHMGAKFEARPEPWVTKVNTDDIQSGDLLVLSKIRGRWGGFETLEKWVSGAYAGHSAVFLRDTQGKLWIGESGNENEKGEDVIAILPWEEWWEFEQKKDDSNPQIAFLPLHPDVRAKFNVTAAWEYARSMEGKPYGYHNLIFAWIDTVTANYPPPIDAHLVASFMTVWNKLQPEYAANMWNEALNKRLGTEGLGLPDVLVEVEKRGSSFDKLLTVPEQDDWIYSDGKSTSCIAFILEMYKEAGLFGSLASSIQVTEFTLKDAYMLNFFENNASRLPKWCNDNDNVKLPYCQILGKYRMELPGYNTMEPYTHMNEQCPSLPPKYNRPDNC
;
A
#
# COMPACT_ATOMS: atom_id res chain seq x y z
N MET A 1 -62.73 13.17 -17.40
CA MET A 1 -62.81 11.70 -17.28
C MET A 1 -61.37 11.20 -17.34
N ALA A 2 -60.69 10.80 -16.28
CA ALA A 2 -61.09 9.99 -15.13
C ALA A 2 -60.64 10.56 -13.78
N SER A 3 -61.29 10.08 -12.73
CA SER A 3 -61.15 10.44 -11.30
C SER A 3 -59.89 9.83 -10.63
N PRO A 4 -59.51 10.32 -9.44
CA PRO A 4 -58.24 10.01 -8.79
C PRO A 4 -58.34 8.78 -7.88
N SER A 5 -57.35 7.88 -7.93
CA SER A 5 -57.22 6.74 -7.01
C SER A 5 -56.07 6.97 -6.03
N SER A 6 -56.46 7.42 -4.83
CA SER A 6 -55.85 7.24 -3.51
C SER A 6 -54.37 6.83 -3.44
N LEU A 7 -53.54 7.75 -2.94
CA LEU A 7 -52.32 7.41 -2.20
C LEU A 7 -52.70 6.43 -1.07
N SER A 8 -52.26 5.18 -1.17
CA SER A 8 -52.22 4.30 -0.01
C SER A 8 -51.07 4.76 0.87
N SER A 9 -51.44 5.41 1.97
CA SER A 9 -50.61 5.61 3.15
C SER A 9 -50.14 4.25 3.67
N PHE A 10 -49.08 3.68 3.08
CA PHE A 10 -48.24 2.70 3.76
C PHE A 10 -47.45 3.48 4.81
N THR A 11 -48.10 3.61 5.96
CA THR A 11 -47.71 4.47 7.05
C THR A 11 -46.33 4.10 7.57
N VAL A 12 -45.54 5.13 7.89
CA VAL A 12 -44.32 5.05 8.72
C VAL A 12 -44.55 4.18 9.98
N SER A 13 -45.80 4.08 10.43
CA SER A 13 -46.25 3.19 11.49
C SER A 13 -46.03 1.69 11.24
N SER A 14 -46.02 1.22 9.99
CA SER A 14 -45.75 -0.20 9.62
C SER A 14 -44.26 -0.55 9.71
N LEU A 15 -43.39 0.37 9.28
CA LEU A 15 -41.94 0.26 9.40
C LEU A 15 -41.49 0.41 10.87
N PHE A 16 -42.14 1.29 11.62
CA PHE A 16 -41.90 1.41 13.07
C PHE A 16 -42.44 0.19 13.83
N ALA A 17 -43.61 -0.34 13.47
CA ALA A 17 -44.14 -1.55 14.09
C ALA A 17 -43.28 -2.78 13.80
N THR A 18 -42.70 -2.92 12.61
CA THR A 18 -41.73 -4.00 12.31
C THR A 18 -40.40 -3.80 13.03
N ALA A 19 -39.86 -2.58 13.12
CA ALA A 19 -38.66 -2.30 13.90
C ALA A 19 -38.86 -2.54 15.41
N VAL A 20 -40.00 -2.12 15.96
CA VAL A 20 -40.38 -2.37 17.35
C VAL A 20 -40.67 -3.86 17.59
N LEU A 21 -41.27 -4.58 16.65
CA LEU A 21 -41.47 -6.03 16.77
C LEU A 21 -40.14 -6.78 16.74
N VAL A 22 -39.16 -6.35 15.93
CA VAL A 22 -37.79 -6.88 15.92
C VAL A 22 -37.06 -6.57 17.23
N LEU A 23 -37.22 -5.36 17.79
CA LEU A 23 -36.66 -4.99 19.09
C LEU A 23 -37.33 -5.73 20.26
N VAL A 24 -38.65 -5.95 20.21
CA VAL A 24 -39.41 -6.69 21.23
C VAL A 24 -39.12 -8.20 21.13
N LEU A 25 -38.96 -8.76 19.93
CA LEU A 25 -38.48 -10.14 19.73
C LEU A 25 -36.99 -10.31 20.11
N SER A 26 -36.20 -9.23 20.10
CA SER A 26 -34.82 -9.25 20.60
C SER A 26 -34.70 -9.15 22.13
N THR A 27 -35.77 -8.70 22.81
CA THR A 27 -35.81 -8.53 24.28
C THR A 27 -36.69 -9.57 24.98
N ALA A 28 -37.65 -10.17 24.28
CA ALA A 28 -38.46 -11.29 24.76
C ALA A 28 -38.09 -12.56 23.98
N VAL A 29 -37.69 -13.59 24.71
CA VAL A 29 -37.07 -14.84 24.24
C VAL A 29 -35.57 -14.71 23.99
N SER A 30 -34.80 -14.91 25.07
CA SER A 30 -33.42 -15.39 25.01
C SER A 30 -33.41 -16.83 24.45
N LEU A 31 -33.82 -16.99 23.20
CA LEU A 31 -33.53 -18.18 22.43
C LEU A 31 -32.08 -17.99 22.00
N LYS A 32 -31.16 -18.77 22.57
CA LYS A 32 -29.76 -18.85 22.15
C LYS A 32 -29.74 -19.08 20.63
N SER A 33 -29.63 -18.01 19.83
CA SER A 33 -29.59 -18.14 18.39
C SER A 33 -28.27 -18.78 18.01
N ALA A 34 -28.32 -19.82 17.18
CA ALA A 34 -27.13 -20.47 16.62
C ALA A 34 -26.38 -19.58 15.59
N LEU A 35 -26.93 -18.39 15.32
CA LEU A 35 -26.46 -17.40 14.35
C LEU A 35 -26.21 -16.09 15.09
N HIS A 36 -25.03 -15.51 14.92
CA HIS A 36 -24.73 -14.18 15.44
C HIS A 36 -25.40 -13.13 14.55
N PRO A 37 -25.85 -11.97 15.07
CA PRO A 37 -26.47 -10.93 14.25
C PRO A 37 -25.63 -10.49 13.04
N ARG A 38 -24.30 -10.55 13.15
CA ARG A 38 -23.37 -10.27 12.03
C ARG A 38 -23.45 -11.29 10.90
N ASP A 39 -23.79 -12.55 11.17
CA ASP A 39 -23.92 -13.59 10.14
C ASP A 39 -25.22 -13.50 9.35
N MET A 40 -26.20 -12.79 9.90
CA MET A 40 -27.45 -12.51 9.18
C MET A 40 -27.28 -11.34 8.22
N LEU A 41 -26.24 -10.49 8.40
CA LEU A 41 -26.01 -9.31 7.56
C LEU A 41 -25.90 -9.66 6.07
N PRO A 42 -25.12 -10.65 5.61
CA PRO A 42 -25.07 -11.01 4.19
C PRO A 42 -26.42 -11.48 3.61
N HIS A 43 -27.36 -11.92 4.45
CA HIS A 43 -28.68 -12.40 4.06
C HIS A 43 -29.78 -11.32 4.10
N LEU A 44 -29.49 -10.15 4.67
CA LEU A 44 -30.38 -9.00 4.66
C LEU A 44 -30.27 -8.23 3.34
N PRO A 45 -31.34 -7.50 2.92
CA PRO A 45 -31.29 -6.66 1.73
C PRO A 45 -30.07 -5.74 1.74
N ARG A 46 -29.37 -5.64 0.59
CA ARG A 46 -28.13 -4.84 0.47
C ARG A 46 -28.28 -3.41 1.00
N GLN A 47 -29.45 -2.77 0.87
CA GLN A 47 -29.64 -1.42 1.39
C GLN A 47 -29.50 -1.31 2.93
N VAL A 48 -29.70 -2.40 3.66
CA VAL A 48 -29.61 -2.46 5.13
C VAL A 48 -28.28 -3.07 5.58
N SER A 49 -27.84 -4.14 4.92
CA SER A 49 -26.63 -4.85 5.33
C SER A 49 -25.34 -4.20 4.87
N TRP A 50 -25.32 -3.63 3.66
CA TRP A 50 -24.10 -3.10 3.05
C TRP A 50 -23.49 -1.92 3.81
N PRO A 51 -24.27 -0.93 4.31
CA PRO A 51 -23.71 0.15 5.13
C PRO A 51 -23.11 -0.36 6.45
N ILE A 52 -23.74 -1.37 7.06
CA ILE A 52 -23.27 -1.96 8.32
C ILE A 52 -22.01 -2.82 8.06
N LEU A 53 -21.99 -3.62 6.99
CA LEU A 53 -20.84 -4.43 6.59
C LEU A 53 -19.62 -3.56 6.24
N ASN A 54 -19.81 -2.48 5.49
CA ASN A 54 -18.73 -1.53 5.13
C ASN A 54 -18.19 -0.73 6.33
N SER A 55 -18.97 -0.64 7.42
CA SER A 55 -18.51 -0.08 8.70
C SER A 55 -17.73 -1.10 9.55
N LEU A 56 -17.96 -2.40 9.34
CA LEU A 56 -17.39 -3.48 10.12
C LEU A 56 -16.09 -4.03 9.52
N TYR A 57 -15.96 -3.99 8.20
CA TYR A 57 -14.81 -4.48 7.44
C TYR A 57 -14.41 -3.47 6.36
N GLY A 58 -13.14 -3.46 5.94
CA GLY A 58 -12.62 -2.64 4.85
C GLY A 58 -11.47 -3.32 4.13
N ALA A 59 -10.92 -2.65 3.11
CA ALA A 59 -9.84 -3.18 2.28
C ALA A 59 -8.58 -3.61 3.06
N ALA A 60 -8.26 -2.93 4.17
CA ALA A 60 -7.17 -3.35 5.06
C ALA A 60 -7.43 -4.72 5.74
N ASP A 61 -8.68 -5.15 5.91
CA ASP A 61 -9.03 -6.43 6.52
C ASP A 61 -8.85 -7.64 5.57
N LEU A 62 -8.47 -7.40 4.31
CA LEU A 62 -7.96 -8.44 3.40
C LEU A 62 -6.59 -8.96 3.78
N LEU A 63 -5.86 -8.23 4.60
CA LEU A 63 -4.47 -8.51 4.87
C LEU A 63 -4.36 -9.53 6.04
N PRO A 64 -3.70 -10.67 5.82
CA PRO A 64 -3.48 -11.67 6.87
C PRO A 64 -2.70 -11.06 8.04
N THR A 65 -3.16 -11.28 9.27
CA THR A 65 -2.42 -10.88 10.47
C THR A 65 -1.51 -12.01 10.91
N PHE A 66 -0.24 -11.72 11.20
CA PHE A 66 0.67 -12.71 11.75
C PHE A 66 0.26 -13.12 13.16
N ILE A 67 0.19 -14.43 13.39
CA ILE A 67 -0.26 -15.02 14.66
C ILE A 67 0.92 -15.59 15.47
N GLY A 68 1.92 -16.14 14.78
CA GLY A 68 3.07 -16.79 15.40
C GLY A 68 3.61 -17.94 14.55
N THR A 69 4.63 -18.63 15.05
CA THR A 69 5.27 -19.75 14.35
C THR A 69 5.14 -21.08 15.11
N ALA A 70 4.75 -22.15 14.41
CA ALA A 70 4.65 -23.48 14.99
C ALA A 70 5.87 -24.33 14.59
N ASN A 71 6.67 -24.74 15.59
CA ASN A 71 7.86 -25.59 15.41
C ASN A 71 7.70 -26.95 16.10
N ALA A 72 8.68 -27.85 15.90
CA ALA A 72 8.66 -29.20 16.48
C ALA A 72 8.95 -29.22 17.99
N GLY A 73 9.47 -28.14 18.55
CA GLY A 73 10.02 -28.10 19.90
C GLY A 73 8.99 -27.73 20.95
N ASN A 74 7.97 -28.56 21.20
CA ASN A 74 6.95 -28.43 22.28
C ASN A 74 6.25 -27.05 22.44
N ASN A 75 6.55 -26.08 21.57
CA ASN A 75 6.08 -24.71 21.63
C ASN A 75 4.74 -24.67 20.92
N THR A 76 3.69 -24.69 21.74
CA THR A 76 2.32 -24.56 21.26
C THR A 76 2.00 -23.08 21.07
N VAL A 77 1.78 -22.63 19.83
CA VAL A 77 1.27 -21.28 19.56
C VAL A 77 -0.17 -21.22 20.01
N LYS A 78 -0.58 -20.13 20.68
CA LYS A 78 -1.97 -19.92 21.08
C LYS A 78 -2.48 -18.58 20.60
N TRP A 79 -3.70 -18.54 20.07
CA TRP A 79 -4.29 -17.28 19.61
C TRP A 79 -5.81 -17.28 19.69
N LYS A 80 -6.37 -16.09 19.49
CA LYS A 80 -7.80 -15.86 19.30
C LYS A 80 -8.05 -15.63 17.82
N GLY A 81 -8.84 -16.50 17.22
CA GLY A 81 -9.38 -16.35 15.87
C GLY A 81 -10.65 -15.50 15.84
N ALA A 82 -11.18 -15.25 14.64
CA ALA A 82 -12.45 -14.54 14.48
C ALA A 82 -13.62 -15.42 14.94
N CYS A 83 -13.52 -16.73 14.72
CA CYS A 83 -14.56 -17.73 15.01
C CYS A 83 -14.28 -18.63 16.22
N PHE A 84 -13.01 -18.77 16.59
CA PHE A 84 -12.54 -19.67 17.65
C PHE A 84 -11.57 -18.94 18.58
N TYR A 85 -11.73 -19.04 19.89
CA TYR A 85 -11.03 -18.16 20.85
C TYR A 85 -9.89 -18.83 21.62
N GLU A 86 -9.78 -20.16 21.60
CA GLU A 86 -8.70 -20.89 22.26
C GLU A 86 -7.96 -21.77 21.25
N ASN A 87 -7.45 -21.15 20.20
CA ASN A 87 -6.76 -21.88 19.14
C ASN A 87 -5.36 -22.24 19.60
N THR A 88 -4.92 -23.44 19.23
CA THR A 88 -3.55 -23.86 19.45
C THR A 88 -2.96 -24.56 18.24
N ALA A 89 -1.69 -24.33 17.93
CA ALA A 89 -0.99 -25.03 16.86
C ALA A 89 0.34 -25.62 17.33
N HIS A 90 0.69 -26.80 16.82
CA HIS A 90 2.03 -27.40 16.97
C HIS A 90 2.40 -28.20 15.72
N MET A 91 3.69 -28.31 15.44
CA MET A 91 4.21 -29.02 14.27
C MET A 91 4.73 -30.39 14.66
N GLU A 92 4.39 -31.41 13.88
CA GLU A 92 4.97 -32.75 13.96
C GLU A 92 5.72 -33.06 12.67
N PHE A 93 6.97 -33.52 12.76
CA PHE A 93 7.74 -33.92 11.59
C PHE A 93 7.54 -35.40 11.30
N HIS A 94 7.48 -35.79 10.03
CA HIS A 94 7.32 -37.18 9.63
C HIS A 94 8.13 -37.50 8.37
N ASN A 95 8.43 -38.78 8.13
CA ASN A 95 9.03 -39.21 6.87
C ASN A 95 8.10 -40.15 6.08
N LYS A 96 6.84 -39.73 5.89
CA LYS A 96 5.85 -40.49 5.11
C LYS A 96 6.24 -40.63 3.62
N SER A 97 6.96 -39.66 3.05
CA SER A 97 7.42 -39.66 1.65
C SER A 97 8.63 -40.56 1.40
N GLY A 98 9.37 -40.93 2.45
CA GLY A 98 10.63 -41.68 2.33
C GLY A 98 11.80 -40.85 1.80
N SER A 99 11.64 -39.53 1.67
CA SER A 99 12.71 -38.65 1.20
C SER A 99 13.72 -38.34 2.31
N LYS A 100 14.86 -37.72 1.93
CA LYS A 100 15.95 -37.41 2.85
C LYS A 100 15.50 -36.49 4.00
N PHE A 101 14.55 -35.60 3.74
CA PHE A 101 14.08 -34.59 4.71
C PHE A 101 12.65 -34.82 5.19
N GLY A 102 11.90 -35.72 4.55
CA GLY A 102 10.51 -36.00 4.89
C GLY A 102 9.63 -34.75 4.76
N GLY A 103 8.59 -34.69 5.57
CA GLY A 103 7.59 -33.62 5.62
C GLY A 103 7.16 -33.32 7.05
N GLY A 104 5.99 -32.71 7.21
CA GLY A 104 5.42 -32.46 8.53
C GLY A 104 3.91 -32.26 8.51
N THR A 105 3.30 -32.48 9.66
CA THR A 105 1.88 -32.25 9.92
C THR A 105 1.75 -31.12 10.93
N LEU A 106 1.15 -30.01 10.52
CA LEU A 106 0.77 -28.94 11.42
C LEU A 106 -0.60 -29.27 12.02
N HIS A 107 -0.63 -29.51 13.33
CA HIS A 107 -1.84 -29.81 14.07
C HIS A 107 -2.44 -28.53 14.64
N ILE A 108 -3.67 -28.23 14.26
CA ILE A 108 -4.40 -27.04 14.70
C ILE A 108 -5.63 -27.47 15.47
N LYS A 109 -5.72 -27.04 16.71
CA LYS A 109 -6.85 -27.28 17.57
C LYS A 109 -7.64 -25.99 17.73
N ALA A 110 -8.73 -25.88 16.99
CA ALA A 110 -9.66 -24.77 17.11
C ALA A 110 -10.68 -25.06 18.22
N ARG A 111 -10.77 -24.17 19.22
CA ARG A 111 -11.71 -24.30 20.37
C ARG A 111 -12.60 -23.07 20.53
N SER A 112 -13.90 -23.32 20.70
CA SER A 112 -14.91 -22.32 21.06
C SER A 112 -15.12 -22.31 22.58
N ILE A 113 -15.27 -21.11 23.18
CA ILE A 113 -15.49 -20.94 24.64
C ILE A 113 -16.96 -21.21 25.05
N ILE A 114 -17.88 -21.38 24.09
CA ILE A 114 -19.33 -21.34 24.39
C ILE A 114 -19.86 -22.63 25.07
N SER A 115 -19.12 -23.74 25.12
CA SER A 115 -19.63 -24.97 25.74
C SER A 115 -18.91 -25.34 27.03
N ARG A 116 -19.24 -24.65 28.13
CA ARG A 116 -19.05 -25.20 29.48
C ARG A 116 -20.12 -26.22 29.87
N THR A 117 -21.02 -26.59 28.95
CA THR A 117 -22.10 -27.56 29.23
C THR A 117 -21.96 -28.79 28.33
N ILE A 118 -21.42 -29.84 28.96
CA ILE A 118 -21.31 -31.25 28.56
C ILE A 118 -22.31 -31.65 27.45
N THR A 119 -21.88 -31.58 26.19
CA THR A 119 -22.40 -32.43 25.11
C THR A 119 -21.23 -32.83 24.18
N PRO A 120 -21.02 -34.11 23.85
CA PRO A 120 -19.77 -34.58 23.24
C PRO A 120 -19.61 -34.28 21.74
N PHE A 121 -20.55 -33.55 21.12
CA PHE A 121 -20.65 -33.45 19.65
C PHE A 121 -20.96 -32.05 19.09
N ALA A 122 -20.86 -30.97 19.86
CA ALA A 122 -21.17 -29.63 19.32
C ALA A 122 -20.39 -28.49 19.98
N ASP A 123 -19.06 -28.49 19.83
CA ASP A 123 -18.30 -27.24 19.91
C ASP A 123 -18.47 -26.53 18.56
N LYS A 124 -19.54 -25.77 18.39
CA LYS A 124 -19.70 -24.90 17.22
C LYS A 124 -18.87 -23.64 17.42
N ALA A 125 -18.34 -23.10 16.32
CA ALA A 125 -17.81 -21.73 16.28
C ALA A 125 -18.83 -20.75 16.91
N HIS A 126 -18.42 -19.52 17.23
CA HIS A 126 -19.32 -18.51 17.82
C HIS A 126 -20.63 -18.32 17.02
N SER A 127 -20.63 -18.71 15.75
CA SER A 127 -21.81 -18.93 14.92
C SER A 127 -21.67 -20.14 13.99
N SER A 128 -22.80 -20.74 13.61
CA SER A 128 -22.85 -21.88 12.67
C SER A 128 -22.34 -21.59 11.25
N THR A 129 -22.15 -20.33 10.88
CA THR A 129 -21.66 -19.89 9.56
C THR A 129 -20.28 -19.22 9.63
N CYS A 130 -19.69 -19.14 10.82
CA CYS A 130 -18.41 -18.46 11.01
C CYS A 130 -17.27 -19.32 10.46
N MET A 131 -16.39 -18.72 9.67
CA MET A 131 -15.22 -19.39 9.11
C MET A 131 -13.95 -18.55 9.26
N ASP A 132 -12.93 -19.12 9.90
CA ASP A 132 -11.57 -18.57 9.90
C ASP A 132 -10.84 -19.05 8.64
N LEU A 133 -10.12 -18.15 7.98
CA LEU A 133 -9.21 -18.47 6.87
C LEU A 133 -7.77 -18.25 7.36
N TYR A 134 -6.92 -19.25 7.18
CA TYR A 134 -5.53 -19.24 7.59
C TYR A 134 -4.61 -19.36 6.39
N VAL A 135 -3.51 -18.61 6.42
CA VAL A 135 -2.38 -18.75 5.51
C VAL A 135 -1.19 -19.28 6.31
N PHE A 136 -0.51 -20.28 5.79
CA PHE A 136 0.69 -20.87 6.39
C PHE A 136 1.85 -20.66 5.43
N ALA A 137 2.91 -20.04 5.93
CA ALA A 137 4.06 -19.69 5.10
C ALA A 137 5.37 -20.15 5.73
N THR A 138 6.25 -20.64 4.88
CA THR A 138 7.71 -20.64 5.09
C THR A 138 8.31 -19.73 4.01
N PRO A 139 9.58 -19.35 4.11
CA PRO A 139 10.27 -18.68 3.00
C PRO A 139 10.24 -19.45 1.67
N TYR A 140 9.96 -20.76 1.72
CA TYR A 140 10.04 -21.66 0.58
C TYR A 140 8.66 -22.00 0.00
N ARG A 141 7.57 -21.87 0.76
CA ARG A 141 6.21 -22.19 0.30
C ARG A 141 5.13 -21.43 1.06
N VAL A 142 3.97 -21.33 0.41
CA VAL A 142 2.74 -20.87 1.03
C VAL A 142 1.62 -21.87 0.76
N THR A 143 0.81 -22.14 1.78
CA THR A 143 -0.43 -22.90 1.70
C THR A 143 -1.50 -22.19 2.50
N TRP A 144 -2.77 -22.50 2.26
CA TRP A 144 -3.88 -21.91 2.99
C TRP A 144 -4.93 -22.96 3.31
N THR A 145 -5.71 -22.71 4.35
CA THR A 145 -6.85 -23.54 4.70
C THR A 145 -7.91 -22.72 5.40
N TRP A 146 -9.13 -23.24 5.48
CA TRP A 146 -10.20 -22.61 6.23
C TRP A 146 -10.75 -23.58 7.27
N TYR A 147 -11.35 -23.06 8.33
CA TYR A 147 -12.01 -23.84 9.38
C TYR A 147 -13.37 -23.26 9.74
N PHE A 148 -14.44 -24.08 9.64
CA PHE A 148 -15.79 -23.74 10.08
C PHE A 148 -16.29 -24.60 11.27
N ILE A 149 -15.51 -25.59 11.71
CA ILE A 149 -15.86 -26.50 12.82
C ILE A 149 -14.77 -26.46 13.89
N SER A 150 -15.16 -26.45 15.17
CA SER A 150 -14.24 -26.61 16.30
C SER A 150 -13.85 -28.09 16.45
N ARG A 151 -12.85 -28.52 15.69
CA ARG A 151 -12.25 -29.85 15.81
C ARG A 151 -10.73 -29.74 15.64
N PRO A 152 -9.96 -30.77 16.02
CA PRO A 152 -8.59 -30.90 15.56
C PRO A 152 -8.57 -30.95 14.03
N HIS A 153 -7.78 -30.09 13.43
CA HIS A 153 -7.50 -30.05 12.00
C HIS A 153 -6.01 -30.25 11.78
N THR A 154 -5.66 -30.68 10.58
CA THR A 154 -4.26 -30.85 10.18
C THR A 154 -4.01 -30.16 8.85
N VAL A 155 -2.82 -29.59 8.70
CA VAL A 155 -2.27 -29.16 7.42
C VAL A 155 -1.05 -30.04 7.16
N GLU A 156 -1.12 -30.82 6.09
CA GLU A 156 -0.07 -31.74 5.71
C GLU A 156 0.90 -31.06 4.75
N PHE A 157 2.19 -31.16 5.07
CA PHE A 157 3.32 -30.82 4.22
C PHE A 157 3.96 -32.15 3.81
N PRO A 158 3.61 -32.71 2.62
CA PRO A 158 4.01 -34.08 2.27
C PRO A 158 5.53 -34.27 2.27
N GLU A 159 6.23 -33.26 1.75
CA GLU A 159 7.69 -33.22 1.64
C GLU A 159 8.20 -31.77 1.68
N TRP A 160 9.30 -31.54 2.41
CA TRP A 160 10.03 -30.27 2.43
C TRP A 160 10.86 -30.10 1.15
N ASP A 161 10.99 -28.86 0.68
CA ASP A 161 11.61 -28.51 -0.61
C ASP A 161 13.12 -28.86 -0.63
N GLY A 162 13.74 -28.92 0.54
CA GLY A 162 15.11 -29.38 0.72
C GLY A 162 15.60 -29.21 2.16
N GLN A 163 16.92 -29.36 2.33
CA GLN A 163 17.60 -29.20 3.63
C GLN A 163 17.29 -27.82 4.24
N ALA A 164 17.28 -26.78 3.40
CA ALA A 164 17.16 -25.41 3.85
C ALA A 164 15.78 -25.12 4.47
N GLU A 165 14.70 -25.57 3.82
CA GLU A 165 13.35 -25.48 4.40
C GLU A 165 13.20 -26.35 5.65
N TYR A 166 13.73 -27.58 5.62
CA TYR A 166 13.68 -28.49 6.77
C TYR A 166 14.31 -27.88 8.02
N GLU A 167 15.53 -27.33 7.91
CA GLU A 167 16.21 -26.68 9.04
C GLU A 167 15.51 -25.38 9.44
N TYR A 168 14.97 -24.61 8.49
CA TYR A 168 14.19 -23.41 8.80
C TYR A 168 12.97 -23.77 9.65
N VAL A 169 12.14 -24.74 9.23
CA VAL A 169 10.92 -25.12 9.97
C VAL A 169 11.26 -25.73 11.33
N LYS A 170 12.38 -26.47 11.42
CA LYS A 170 12.84 -27.05 12.69
C LYS A 170 13.22 -25.97 13.70
N ASN A 171 13.90 -24.92 13.27
CA ASN A 171 14.40 -23.86 14.16
C ASN A 171 13.37 -22.74 14.40
N LYS A 172 12.66 -22.31 13.35
CA LYS A 172 11.74 -21.16 13.37
C LYS A 172 10.27 -21.55 13.36
N GLY A 173 9.93 -22.69 12.77
CA GLY A 173 8.56 -23.12 12.58
C GLY A 173 7.92 -22.56 11.31
N VAL A 174 6.68 -23.00 11.07
CA VAL A 174 5.82 -22.46 10.00
C VAL A 174 5.07 -21.24 10.53
N SER A 175 5.15 -20.12 9.80
CA SER A 175 4.41 -18.89 10.11
C SER A 175 2.92 -19.10 9.85
N ILE A 176 2.10 -18.74 10.83
CA ILE A 176 0.64 -18.83 10.78
C ILE A 176 0.10 -17.41 10.67
N PHE A 177 -0.74 -17.18 9.68
CA PHE A 177 -1.47 -15.93 9.50
C PHE A 177 -2.97 -16.19 9.52
N LEU A 178 -3.71 -15.28 10.13
CA LEU A 178 -5.17 -15.31 10.19
C LEU A 178 -5.75 -14.16 9.38
N MET A 179 -6.69 -14.47 8.52
CA MET A 179 -7.55 -13.50 7.88
C MET A 179 -8.66 -13.13 8.88
N HIS A 180 -8.49 -12.03 9.62
CA HIS A 180 -9.42 -11.61 10.68
C HIS A 180 -10.86 -11.39 10.18
N ALA A 181 -11.02 -11.08 8.88
CA ALA A 181 -12.32 -10.92 8.25
C ALA A 181 -13.08 -12.26 8.05
N GLY A 182 -12.41 -13.42 8.18
CA GLY A 182 -12.96 -14.72 7.79
C GLY A 182 -13.27 -14.79 6.29
N MET A 183 -13.86 -15.88 5.77
CA MET A 183 -14.11 -15.96 4.31
C MET A 183 -15.13 -14.95 3.80
N LEU A 184 -16.22 -14.72 4.53
CA LEU A 184 -17.25 -13.76 4.11
C LEU A 184 -16.73 -12.32 4.15
N GLY A 185 -15.98 -11.96 5.20
CA GLY A 185 -15.31 -10.66 5.25
C GLY A 185 -14.16 -10.55 4.25
N THR A 186 -13.45 -11.63 3.93
CA THR A 186 -12.44 -11.65 2.86
C THR A 186 -13.09 -11.41 1.49
N LEU A 187 -14.18 -12.11 1.17
CA LEU A 187 -14.92 -11.89 -0.08
C LEU A 187 -15.50 -10.48 -0.16
N GLN A 188 -15.96 -9.93 0.97
CA GLN A 188 -16.43 -8.55 1.08
C GLN A 188 -15.30 -7.53 0.90
N ALA A 189 -14.16 -7.74 1.56
CA ALA A 189 -13.02 -6.85 1.45
C ALA A 189 -12.36 -6.95 0.05
N MET A 190 -12.47 -8.09 -0.64
CA MET A 190 -12.13 -8.22 -2.07
C MET A 190 -13.07 -7.36 -2.92
N CYS A 191 -14.34 -7.24 -2.52
CA CYS A 191 -15.28 -6.31 -3.13
C CYS A 191 -14.97 -4.83 -2.83
N ASP A 192 -14.11 -4.52 -1.85
CA ASP A 192 -13.64 -3.16 -1.56
C ASP A 192 -12.30 -2.83 -2.27
N VAL A 193 -11.44 -3.83 -2.53
CA VAL A 193 -10.16 -3.64 -3.25
C VAL A 193 -10.26 -3.79 -4.76
N PHE A 194 -11.00 -4.79 -5.27
CA PHE A 194 -11.23 -4.94 -6.72
C PHE A 194 -11.72 -3.65 -7.41
N PRO A 195 -12.65 -2.87 -6.84
CA PRO A 195 -13.13 -1.62 -7.44
C PRO A 195 -12.01 -0.59 -7.65
N LEU A 196 -11.02 -0.52 -6.74
CA LEU A 196 -9.95 0.49 -6.75
C LEU A 196 -9.20 0.51 -8.09
N PHE A 197 -9.03 -0.67 -8.70
CA PHE A 197 -8.31 -0.84 -9.96
C PHE A 197 -9.21 -0.73 -11.20
N THR A 198 -10.51 -0.52 -11.05
CA THR A 198 -11.43 -0.42 -12.19
C THR A 198 -11.45 0.99 -12.78
N ASN A 199 -11.44 1.09 -14.12
CA ASN A 199 -11.55 2.37 -14.80
C ASN A 199 -13.02 2.81 -14.96
N THR A 200 -13.72 3.03 -13.84
CA THR A 200 -15.14 3.39 -13.81
C THR A 200 -15.42 4.48 -12.77
N GLY A 201 -16.60 5.13 -12.85
CA GLY A 201 -17.05 6.05 -11.78
C GLY A 201 -17.21 5.37 -10.42
N TRP A 202 -17.43 4.05 -10.40
CA TRP A 202 -17.41 3.25 -9.17
C TRP A 202 -15.99 3.10 -8.63
N GLY A 203 -15.00 2.83 -9.50
CA GLY A 203 -13.59 2.81 -9.10
C GLY A 203 -13.11 4.16 -8.56
N GLU A 204 -13.46 5.25 -9.24
CA GLU A 204 -13.20 6.63 -8.76
C GLU A 204 -13.77 6.85 -7.36
N SER A 205 -15.06 6.53 -7.16
CA SER A 205 -15.72 6.70 -5.86
C SER A 205 -15.10 5.81 -4.77
N SER A 206 -14.67 4.60 -5.11
CA SER A 206 -14.04 3.66 -4.18
C SER A 206 -12.64 4.12 -3.77
N ASN A 207 -11.83 4.65 -4.69
CA ASN A 207 -10.52 5.23 -4.35
C ASN A 207 -10.68 6.41 -3.39
N LEU A 208 -11.59 7.35 -3.68
CA LEU A 208 -11.85 8.50 -2.81
C LEU A 208 -12.34 8.07 -1.42
N ALA A 209 -13.29 7.13 -1.36
CA ALA A 209 -13.81 6.61 -0.09
C ALA A 209 -12.73 5.88 0.73
N PHE A 210 -11.82 5.16 0.07
CA PHE A 210 -10.70 4.51 0.72
C PHE A 210 -9.73 5.53 1.33
N LEU A 211 -9.32 6.53 0.56
CA LEU A 211 -8.41 7.59 1.02
C LEU A 211 -9.03 8.40 2.17
N GLU A 212 -10.32 8.73 2.09
CA GLU A 212 -11.03 9.41 3.18
C GLU A 212 -11.09 8.53 4.45
N LYS A 213 -11.48 7.26 4.30
CA LYS A 213 -11.63 6.31 5.43
C LYS A 213 -10.30 6.03 6.14
N HIS A 214 -9.22 5.84 5.40
CA HIS A 214 -7.95 5.36 5.93
C HIS A 214 -6.93 6.46 6.20
N MET A 215 -7.04 7.60 5.50
CA MET A 215 -6.09 8.71 5.61
C MET A 215 -6.74 10.02 6.08
N GLY A 216 -8.06 10.13 6.03
CA GLY A 216 -8.76 11.41 6.23
C GLY A 216 -8.60 12.39 5.08
N ALA A 217 -8.12 11.96 3.92
CA ALA A 217 -7.90 12.79 2.73
C ALA A 217 -9.23 13.07 2.00
N LYS A 218 -9.60 14.34 1.83
CA LYS A 218 -10.96 14.72 1.41
C LYS A 218 -11.17 15.05 -0.06
N PHE A 219 -10.12 15.04 -0.89
CA PHE A 219 -10.13 15.23 -2.36
C PHE A 219 -11.41 15.95 -2.86
N GLU A 220 -11.56 17.22 -2.50
CA GLU A 220 -12.80 17.95 -2.74
C GLU A 220 -12.94 18.35 -4.21
N ALA A 221 -14.14 18.29 -4.78
CA ALA A 221 -14.34 18.70 -6.17
C ALA A 221 -14.10 20.21 -6.35
N ARG A 222 -13.37 20.57 -7.41
CA ARG A 222 -13.10 21.94 -7.83
C ARG A 222 -14.17 22.43 -8.81
N PRO A 223 -14.46 23.75 -8.86
CA PRO A 223 -15.28 24.31 -9.93
C PRO A 223 -14.62 24.09 -11.30
N GLU A 224 -15.44 23.93 -12.34
CA GLU A 224 -14.97 23.90 -13.73
C GLU A 224 -14.47 25.29 -14.18
N PRO A 225 -13.50 25.37 -15.10
CA PRO A 225 -12.83 24.25 -15.78
C PRO A 225 -11.74 23.58 -14.94
N TRP A 226 -11.63 22.26 -15.05
CA TRP A 226 -10.59 21.45 -14.37
C TRP A 226 -9.22 21.47 -15.04
N VAL A 227 -9.03 22.35 -16.03
CA VAL A 227 -7.78 22.55 -16.76
C VAL A 227 -7.43 24.03 -16.66
N THR A 228 -6.20 24.32 -16.27
CA THR A 228 -5.68 25.69 -16.23
C THR A 228 -4.96 26.01 -17.55
N LYS A 229 -5.18 27.20 -18.11
CA LYS A 229 -4.45 27.68 -19.28
C LYS A 229 -3.05 28.14 -18.85
N VAL A 230 -2.10 27.22 -18.87
CA VAL A 230 -0.71 27.45 -18.49
C VAL A 230 0.01 28.31 -19.52
N ASN A 231 0.72 29.34 -19.05
CA ASN A 231 1.71 30.06 -19.85
C ASN A 231 3.09 29.45 -19.58
N THR A 232 3.70 28.85 -20.59
CA THR A 232 4.95 28.11 -20.42
C THR A 232 6.14 29.03 -20.14
N ASP A 233 6.10 30.32 -20.48
CA ASP A 233 7.16 31.28 -20.16
C ASP A 233 7.39 31.46 -18.65
N ASP A 234 6.36 31.21 -17.84
CA ASP A 234 6.42 31.32 -16.38
C ASP A 234 7.06 30.08 -15.71
N ILE A 235 7.33 29.02 -16.48
CA ILE A 235 7.88 27.74 -15.99
C ILE A 235 9.40 27.72 -16.19
N GLN A 236 10.15 27.21 -15.22
CA GLN A 236 11.60 27.10 -15.30
C GLN A 236 12.09 25.68 -15.03
N SER A 237 13.34 25.41 -15.43
CA SER A 237 14.00 24.14 -15.14
C SER A 237 14.06 23.91 -13.62
N GLY A 238 13.77 22.66 -13.22
CA GLY A 238 13.75 22.25 -11.83
C GLY A 238 12.39 22.43 -11.15
N ASP A 239 11.40 23.09 -11.76
CA ASP A 239 10.05 23.15 -11.19
C ASP A 239 9.42 21.76 -11.15
N LEU A 240 8.75 21.44 -10.04
CA LEU A 240 8.22 20.11 -9.76
C LEU A 240 6.73 20.02 -10.15
N LEU A 241 6.37 18.89 -10.73
CA LEU A 241 5.00 18.42 -10.86
C LEU A 241 4.77 17.26 -9.90
N VAL A 242 3.69 17.32 -9.15
CA VAL A 242 3.17 16.18 -8.39
C VAL A 242 1.79 15.81 -8.90
N LEU A 243 1.60 14.51 -9.10
CA LEU A 243 0.42 13.93 -9.72
C LEU A 243 -0.28 13.01 -8.74
N SER A 244 -1.61 12.97 -8.83
CA SER A 244 -2.44 12.02 -8.12
C SER A 244 -3.48 11.45 -9.07
N LYS A 245 -3.40 10.17 -9.40
CA LYS A 245 -4.37 9.39 -10.15
C LYS A 245 -5.37 8.73 -9.19
N ILE A 246 -6.63 8.59 -9.60
CA ILE A 246 -7.72 8.10 -8.73
C ILE A 246 -8.65 7.10 -9.43
N ARG A 247 -8.31 6.67 -10.65
CA ARG A 247 -9.12 5.75 -11.44
C ARG A 247 -8.25 4.74 -12.19
N GLY A 248 -8.82 3.57 -12.49
CA GLY A 248 -8.12 2.54 -13.26
C GLY A 248 -6.97 1.88 -12.50
N ARG A 249 -6.14 1.13 -13.23
CA ARG A 249 -5.00 0.38 -12.66
C ARG A 249 -4.09 1.31 -11.84
N TRP A 250 -3.64 2.40 -12.45
CA TRP A 250 -2.72 3.34 -11.82
C TRP A 250 -3.34 4.08 -10.64
N GLY A 251 -4.61 4.49 -10.71
CA GLY A 251 -5.31 5.08 -9.57
C GLY A 251 -5.44 4.15 -8.36
N GLY A 252 -5.64 2.85 -8.61
CA GLY A 252 -5.65 1.83 -7.54
C GLY A 252 -4.27 1.64 -6.91
N PHE A 253 -3.21 1.57 -7.71
CA PHE A 253 -1.83 1.49 -7.19
C PHE A 253 -1.46 2.72 -6.36
N GLU A 254 -1.66 3.91 -6.90
CA GLU A 254 -1.37 5.14 -6.17
C GLU A 254 -2.22 5.30 -4.92
N THR A 255 -3.46 4.78 -4.89
CA THR A 255 -4.30 4.83 -3.68
C THR A 255 -3.68 4.03 -2.53
N LEU A 256 -3.08 2.88 -2.84
CA LEU A 256 -2.35 2.08 -1.85
C LEU A 256 -1.02 2.73 -1.46
N GLU A 257 -0.30 3.29 -2.44
CA GLU A 257 0.95 4.03 -2.20
C GLU A 257 0.73 5.24 -1.28
N LYS A 258 -0.30 6.05 -1.55
CA LYS A 258 -0.72 7.19 -0.72
C LYS A 258 -1.01 6.73 0.71
N TRP A 259 -1.65 5.58 0.87
CA TRP A 259 -1.98 5.05 2.18
C TRP A 259 -0.75 4.66 3.01
N VAL A 260 0.24 4.01 2.39
CA VAL A 260 1.46 3.56 3.10
C VAL A 260 2.48 4.69 3.33
N SER A 261 2.53 5.68 2.44
CA SER A 261 3.47 6.81 2.54
C SER A 261 2.90 8.04 3.26
N GLY A 262 1.57 8.18 3.28
CA GLY A 262 0.90 9.41 3.69
C GLY A 262 0.98 10.54 2.66
N ALA A 263 1.57 10.29 1.48
CA ALA A 263 1.51 11.21 0.38
C ALA A 263 0.08 11.31 -0.15
N TYR A 264 -0.35 12.49 -0.58
CA TYR A 264 -1.62 12.67 -1.30
C TYR A 264 -1.40 12.70 -2.82
N ALA A 265 -0.13 12.56 -3.24
CA ALA A 265 0.33 12.35 -4.61
C ALA A 265 0.91 10.94 -4.73
N GLY A 266 0.88 10.35 -5.94
CA GLY A 266 1.47 9.04 -6.23
C GLY A 266 2.43 9.03 -7.42
N HIS A 267 2.59 10.15 -8.13
CA HIS A 267 3.60 10.26 -9.19
C HIS A 267 4.18 11.66 -9.28
N SER A 268 5.36 11.81 -9.89
CA SER A 268 6.03 13.10 -10.01
C SER A 268 6.80 13.23 -11.32
N ALA A 269 6.92 14.47 -11.78
CA ALA A 269 7.68 14.83 -12.96
C ALA A 269 8.38 16.20 -12.76
N VAL A 270 9.39 16.51 -13.55
CA VAL A 270 10.16 17.76 -13.44
C VAL A 270 10.24 18.49 -14.77
N PHE A 271 10.13 19.81 -14.73
CA PHE A 271 10.34 20.65 -15.90
C PHE A 271 11.83 20.83 -16.21
N LEU A 272 12.18 20.74 -17.48
CA LEU A 272 13.50 21.06 -18.00
C LEU A 272 13.36 21.94 -19.25
N ARG A 273 14.03 23.10 -19.27
CA ARG A 273 14.11 23.96 -20.44
C ARG A 273 15.47 23.80 -21.10
N ASP A 274 15.47 23.54 -22.40
CA ASP A 274 16.72 23.41 -23.16
C ASP A 274 17.31 24.76 -23.54
N THR A 275 18.49 24.74 -24.19
CA THR A 275 19.21 25.95 -24.62
C THR A 275 18.49 26.73 -25.71
N GLN A 276 17.50 26.14 -26.39
CA GLN A 276 16.65 26.79 -27.38
C GLN A 276 15.38 27.38 -26.76
N GLY A 277 15.18 27.18 -25.45
CA GLY A 277 14.00 27.63 -24.73
C GLY A 277 12.81 26.68 -24.82
N LYS A 278 12.94 25.49 -25.43
CA LYS A 278 11.86 24.50 -25.48
C LYS A 278 11.71 23.80 -24.13
N LEU A 279 10.47 23.53 -23.74
CA LEU A 279 10.12 22.91 -22.47
C LEU A 279 9.97 21.39 -22.63
N TRP A 280 10.52 20.66 -21.65
CA TRP A 280 10.55 19.22 -21.58
C TRP A 280 10.10 18.77 -20.19
N ILE A 281 9.57 17.55 -20.11
CA ILE A 281 9.21 16.86 -18.88
C ILE A 281 10.13 15.66 -18.71
N GLY A 282 10.84 15.61 -17.59
CA GLY A 282 11.52 14.39 -17.14
C GLY A 282 10.66 13.66 -16.11
N GLU A 283 10.45 12.37 -16.30
CA GLU A 283 9.78 11.51 -15.32
C GLU A 283 10.36 10.09 -15.32
N SER A 284 10.22 9.39 -14.20
CA SER A 284 10.53 7.95 -14.10
C SER A 284 9.24 7.18 -13.91
N GLY A 285 8.94 6.21 -14.78
CA GLY A 285 7.68 5.44 -14.75
C GLY A 285 6.84 5.61 -16.01
N ASN A 286 7.45 6.03 -17.12
CA ASN A 286 6.78 6.18 -18.41
C ASN A 286 6.85 4.84 -19.18
N GLU A 287 5.72 4.36 -19.69
CA GLU A 287 5.68 3.09 -20.44
C GLU A 287 6.21 3.28 -21.86
N ASN A 288 7.27 2.55 -22.21
CA ASN A 288 7.85 2.57 -23.56
C ASN A 288 7.05 1.70 -24.55
N GLU A 289 7.45 1.68 -25.83
CA GLU A 289 6.78 0.88 -26.89
C GLU A 289 6.73 -0.64 -26.61
N LYS A 290 7.57 -1.15 -25.70
CA LYS A 290 7.62 -2.56 -25.30
C LYS A 290 6.76 -2.86 -24.07
N GLY A 291 6.12 -1.84 -23.47
CA GLY A 291 5.36 -1.99 -22.23
C GLY A 291 6.23 -1.98 -20.97
N GLU A 292 7.47 -1.48 -21.05
CA GLU A 292 8.38 -1.39 -19.91
C GLU A 292 8.34 0.03 -19.33
N ASP A 293 8.28 0.14 -18.00
CA ASP A 293 8.37 1.44 -17.31
C ASP A 293 9.82 1.92 -17.26
N VAL A 294 10.08 3.09 -17.85
CA VAL A 294 11.42 3.68 -17.98
C VAL A 294 11.44 5.14 -17.53
N ILE A 295 12.65 5.68 -17.43
CA ILE A 295 12.91 7.11 -17.30
C ILE A 295 12.83 7.74 -18.68
N ALA A 296 11.95 8.73 -18.84
CA ALA A 296 11.70 9.40 -20.11
C ALA A 296 11.87 10.92 -20.01
N ILE A 297 12.33 11.51 -21.11
CA ILE A 297 12.36 12.96 -21.31
C ILE A 297 11.49 13.29 -22.52
N LEU A 298 10.33 13.88 -22.27
CA LEU A 298 9.30 14.09 -23.29
C LEU A 298 9.12 15.59 -23.56
N PRO A 299 8.83 16.01 -24.81
CA PRO A 299 8.37 17.37 -25.07
C PRO A 299 7.13 17.69 -24.23
N TRP A 300 7.08 18.88 -23.63
CA TRP A 300 5.94 19.31 -22.81
C TRP A 300 4.61 19.14 -23.55
N GLU A 301 4.55 19.48 -24.84
CA GLU A 301 3.33 19.42 -25.63
C GLU A 301 2.81 17.98 -25.78
N GLU A 302 3.71 17.02 -25.92
CA GLU A 302 3.38 15.60 -26.03
C GLU A 302 2.86 15.05 -24.70
N TRP A 303 3.60 15.29 -23.63
CA TRP A 303 3.23 14.88 -22.27
C TRP A 303 1.91 15.52 -21.83
N TRP A 304 1.75 16.82 -22.06
CA TRP A 304 0.54 17.56 -21.69
C TRP A 304 -0.69 17.18 -22.52
N GLU A 305 -0.51 16.81 -23.80
CA GLU A 305 -1.60 16.24 -24.60
C GLU A 305 -2.01 14.87 -24.08
N PHE A 306 -1.05 14.03 -23.67
CA PHE A 306 -1.32 12.73 -23.07
C PHE A 306 -2.14 12.89 -21.78
N GLU A 307 -1.68 13.67 -20.81
CA GLU A 307 -2.35 13.85 -19.52
C GLU A 307 -3.78 14.40 -19.66
N GLN A 308 -4.03 15.27 -20.64
CA GLN A 308 -5.37 15.84 -20.84
C GLN A 308 -6.34 14.94 -21.60
N LYS A 309 -5.85 14.12 -22.54
CA LYS A 309 -6.72 13.44 -23.53
C LYS A 309 -6.61 11.92 -23.52
N LYS A 310 -5.48 11.37 -23.11
CA LYS A 310 -5.16 9.94 -23.22
C LYS A 310 -5.04 9.27 -21.86
N ASP A 311 -4.61 9.97 -20.81
CA ASP A 311 -4.58 9.41 -19.47
C ASP A 311 -6.01 9.19 -18.96
N ASP A 312 -6.40 7.92 -18.88
CA ASP A 312 -7.73 7.49 -18.47
C ASP A 312 -7.85 7.25 -16.96
N SER A 313 -6.78 7.51 -16.20
CA SER A 313 -6.69 7.31 -14.74
C SER A 313 -7.23 8.49 -13.91
N ASN A 314 -7.76 9.52 -14.58
CA ASN A 314 -8.25 10.76 -13.97
C ASN A 314 -7.14 11.45 -13.14
N PRO A 315 -6.13 12.03 -13.80
CA PRO A 315 -4.98 12.64 -13.12
C PRO A 315 -5.32 14.03 -12.55
N GLN A 316 -4.83 14.25 -11.34
CA GLN A 316 -4.79 15.55 -10.66
C GLN A 316 -3.34 16.00 -10.68
N ILE A 317 -3.05 17.22 -11.15
CA ILE A 317 -1.66 17.68 -11.33
C ILE A 317 -1.47 19.03 -10.67
N ALA A 318 -0.51 19.09 -9.74
CA ALA A 318 -0.06 20.31 -9.09
C ALA A 318 1.37 20.68 -9.52
N PHE A 319 1.55 21.96 -9.83
CA PHE A 319 2.79 22.62 -10.18
C PHE A 319 3.35 23.37 -8.98
N LEU A 320 4.60 23.04 -8.63
CA LEU A 320 5.34 23.53 -7.48
C LEU A 320 6.60 24.24 -8.00
N PRO A 321 6.55 25.58 -8.18
CA PRO A 321 7.72 26.33 -8.63
C PRO A 321 8.79 26.38 -7.54
N LEU A 322 10.06 26.29 -7.93
CA LEU A 322 11.19 26.50 -7.01
C LEU A 322 11.20 27.94 -6.47
N HIS A 323 11.53 28.09 -5.18
CA HIS A 323 11.75 29.39 -4.57
C HIS A 323 12.89 30.13 -5.31
N PRO A 324 12.81 31.46 -5.52
CA PRO A 324 13.85 32.22 -6.23
C PRO A 324 15.28 32.00 -5.70
N ASP A 325 15.45 31.92 -4.37
CA ASP A 325 16.77 31.71 -3.74
C ASP A 325 17.32 30.29 -3.97
N VAL A 326 16.43 29.31 -4.13
CA VAL A 326 16.79 27.91 -4.42
C VAL A 326 17.12 27.80 -5.91
N ARG A 327 16.28 28.40 -6.77
CA ARG A 327 16.48 28.49 -8.21
C ARG A 327 17.81 29.16 -8.57
N ALA A 328 18.22 30.19 -7.83
CA ALA A 328 19.51 30.86 -8.04
C ALA A 328 20.72 29.92 -7.85
N LYS A 329 20.56 28.82 -7.11
CA LYS A 329 21.59 27.79 -6.88
C LYS A 329 21.50 26.63 -7.87
N PHE A 330 20.37 26.49 -8.56
CA PHE A 330 20.09 25.35 -9.43
C PHE A 330 20.96 25.37 -10.69
N ASN A 331 21.89 24.42 -10.80
CA ASN A 331 22.71 24.26 -11.99
C ASN A 331 21.94 23.51 -13.08
N VAL A 332 21.36 24.27 -14.02
CA VAL A 332 20.57 23.74 -15.15
C VAL A 332 21.39 22.81 -16.06
N THR A 333 22.69 23.07 -16.25
CA THR A 333 23.54 22.22 -17.08
C THR A 333 23.74 20.85 -16.44
N ALA A 334 24.08 20.81 -15.16
CA ALA A 334 24.24 19.56 -14.42
C ALA A 334 22.91 18.77 -14.34
N ALA A 335 21.79 19.46 -14.15
CA ALA A 335 20.46 18.83 -14.18
C ALA A 335 20.18 18.13 -15.52
N TRP A 336 20.51 18.77 -16.64
CA TRP A 336 20.37 18.18 -17.97
C TRP A 336 21.33 17.03 -18.23
N GLU A 337 22.57 17.11 -17.74
CA GLU A 337 23.55 16.02 -17.84
C GLU A 337 23.06 14.78 -17.08
N TYR A 338 22.57 14.96 -15.86
CA TYR A 338 21.95 13.89 -15.08
C TYR A 338 20.73 13.31 -15.79
N ALA A 339 19.77 14.15 -16.21
CA ALA A 339 18.54 13.70 -16.86
C ALA A 339 18.85 12.83 -18.09
N ARG A 340 19.74 13.30 -18.98
CA ARG A 340 20.14 12.54 -20.18
C ARG A 340 20.91 11.27 -19.85
N SER A 341 21.67 11.27 -18.75
CA SER A 341 22.38 10.06 -18.32
C SER A 341 21.40 8.96 -17.89
N MET A 342 20.20 9.34 -17.43
CA MET A 342 19.17 8.44 -16.93
C MET A 342 18.09 8.08 -17.96
N GLU A 343 17.97 8.84 -19.04
CA GLU A 343 17.01 8.59 -20.12
C GLU A 343 17.11 7.15 -20.66
N GLY A 344 15.97 6.46 -20.72
CA GLY A 344 15.85 5.08 -21.18
C GLY A 344 16.24 4.01 -20.15
N LYS A 345 16.67 4.40 -18.94
CA LYS A 345 16.95 3.44 -17.87
C LYS A 345 15.67 2.93 -17.19
N PRO A 346 15.73 1.78 -16.48
CA PRO A 346 14.55 1.19 -15.85
C PRO A 346 13.97 2.04 -14.71
N TYR A 347 12.66 1.91 -14.49
CA TYR A 347 12.00 2.41 -13.29
C TYR A 347 12.54 1.76 -12.01
N GLY A 348 12.60 2.52 -10.92
CA GLY A 348 13.12 2.10 -9.61
C GLY A 348 12.23 1.15 -8.82
N TYR A 349 11.76 0.05 -9.41
CA TYR A 349 11.00 -0.98 -8.68
C TYR A 349 11.80 -1.57 -7.51
N HIS A 350 13.13 -1.67 -7.65
CA HIS A 350 14.05 -2.18 -6.63
C HIS A 350 14.10 -1.33 -5.35
N ASN A 351 13.86 -0.02 -5.46
CA ASN A 351 13.99 0.92 -4.34
C ASN A 351 12.66 1.47 -3.81
N LEU A 352 11.62 1.54 -4.65
CA LEU A 352 10.32 2.13 -4.27
C LEU A 352 9.72 1.53 -2.99
N ILE A 353 9.84 0.21 -2.79
CA ILE A 353 9.27 -0.44 -1.61
C ILE A 353 10.03 -0.09 -0.32
N PHE A 354 11.34 0.18 -0.42
CA PHE A 354 12.17 0.47 0.75
C PHE A 354 12.08 1.93 1.19
N ALA A 355 11.73 2.83 0.26
CA ALA A 355 11.51 4.25 0.53
C ALA A 355 10.42 4.58 1.57
N TRP A 356 9.61 3.59 1.98
CA TRP A 356 8.65 3.76 3.08
C TRP A 356 8.75 2.67 4.16
N ILE A 357 9.65 1.69 4.04
CA ILE A 357 9.81 0.57 5.01
C ILE A 357 11.18 0.72 5.72
N ASP A 358 11.36 1.86 6.34
CA ASP A 358 12.62 2.33 6.94
C ASP A 358 12.65 2.14 8.48
N THR A 359 11.52 1.81 9.10
CA THR A 359 11.43 1.41 10.52
C THR A 359 10.89 -0.01 10.70
N VAL A 360 11.27 -0.63 11.82
CA VAL A 360 10.94 -2.03 12.14
C VAL A 360 9.43 -2.28 12.29
N THR A 361 8.65 -1.28 12.74
CA THR A 361 7.20 -1.45 13.01
C THR A 361 6.34 -0.25 12.66
N ALA A 362 6.90 0.95 12.54
CA ALA A 362 6.14 2.19 12.50
C ALA A 362 5.91 2.72 11.07
N ASN A 363 6.02 1.85 10.06
CA ASN A 363 5.68 2.16 8.68
C ASN A 363 4.51 1.36 8.13
N TYR A 364 4.06 0.35 8.85
CA TYR A 364 3.04 -0.57 8.35
C TYR A 364 1.65 -0.15 8.84
N PRO A 365 0.78 0.40 7.96
CA PRO A 365 -0.62 0.59 8.32
C PRO A 365 -1.23 -0.72 8.82
N PRO A 366 -1.84 -0.76 10.01
CA PRO A 366 -2.50 -1.98 10.47
C PRO A 366 -3.53 -2.50 9.44
N PRO A 367 -3.57 -3.82 9.17
CA PRO A 367 -2.89 -4.91 9.88
C PRO A 367 -1.56 -5.37 9.23
N ILE A 368 -0.94 -4.57 8.35
CA ILE A 368 0.36 -4.90 7.74
C ILE A 368 1.42 -5.02 8.84
N ASP A 369 2.31 -5.99 8.71
CA ASP A 369 3.55 -6.09 9.47
C ASP A 369 4.67 -6.67 8.57
N ALA A 370 5.91 -6.66 9.06
CA ALA A 370 7.07 -7.17 8.32
C ALA A 370 6.94 -8.66 7.95
N HIS A 371 6.22 -9.47 8.73
CA HIS A 371 6.00 -10.89 8.43
C HIS A 371 5.02 -11.08 7.28
N LEU A 372 4.00 -10.23 7.20
CA LEU A 372 3.06 -10.20 6.09
C LEU A 372 3.74 -9.74 4.81
N VAL A 373 4.60 -8.71 4.88
CA VAL A 373 5.44 -8.28 3.76
C VAL A 373 6.34 -9.42 3.30
N ALA A 374 7.05 -10.09 4.21
CA ALA A 374 7.90 -11.25 3.88
C ALA A 374 7.11 -12.40 3.22
N SER A 375 5.89 -12.66 3.68
CA SER A 375 5.02 -13.70 3.15
C SER A 375 4.46 -13.33 1.78
N PHE A 376 4.07 -12.07 1.57
CA PHE A 376 3.68 -11.54 0.27
C PHE A 376 4.85 -11.64 -0.73
N MET A 377 6.06 -11.22 -0.33
CA MET A 377 7.28 -11.36 -1.13
C MET A 377 7.54 -12.82 -1.49
N THR A 378 7.30 -13.76 -0.58
CA THR A 378 7.45 -15.20 -0.84
C THR A 378 6.40 -15.73 -1.83
N VAL A 379 5.13 -15.35 -1.67
CA VAL A 379 4.05 -15.73 -2.62
C VAL A 379 4.37 -15.19 -4.01
N TRP A 380 4.74 -13.91 -4.11
CA TRP A 380 5.02 -13.27 -5.39
C TRP A 380 6.29 -13.83 -6.05
N ASN A 381 7.33 -14.14 -5.28
CA ASN A 381 8.54 -14.80 -5.76
C ASN A 381 8.29 -16.21 -6.32
N LYS A 382 7.21 -16.88 -5.91
CA LYS A 382 6.78 -18.16 -6.50
C LYS A 382 5.85 -17.98 -7.71
N LEU A 383 4.99 -16.98 -7.70
CA LEU A 383 4.01 -16.75 -8.78
C LEU A 383 4.62 -16.05 -10.00
N GLN A 384 5.57 -15.14 -9.80
CA GLN A 384 6.22 -14.33 -10.83
C GLN A 384 7.72 -14.15 -10.48
N PRO A 385 8.53 -15.23 -10.60
CA PRO A 385 9.92 -15.24 -10.12
C PRO A 385 10.82 -14.22 -10.80
N GLU A 386 10.64 -13.97 -12.11
CA GLU A 386 11.42 -12.97 -12.85
C GLU A 386 11.11 -11.54 -12.38
N TYR A 387 9.84 -11.24 -12.08
CA TYR A 387 9.43 -9.92 -11.60
C TYR A 387 9.83 -9.69 -10.13
N ALA A 388 9.71 -10.72 -9.29
CA ALA A 388 10.13 -10.66 -7.88
C ALA A 388 11.65 -10.52 -7.70
N ALA A 389 12.44 -11.16 -8.57
CA ALA A 389 13.89 -10.97 -8.59
C ALA A 389 14.26 -9.50 -8.82
N ASN A 390 13.52 -8.82 -9.70
CA ASN A 390 13.70 -7.42 -10.05
C ASN A 390 13.07 -6.42 -9.06
N MET A 391 12.36 -6.88 -8.01
CA MET A 391 11.72 -5.97 -7.06
C MET A 391 12.41 -5.92 -5.70
N TRP A 392 13.03 -7.02 -5.24
CA TRP A 392 13.62 -7.03 -3.90
C TRP A 392 14.82 -7.96 -3.69
N ASN A 393 15.01 -9.01 -4.49
CA ASN A 393 16.09 -9.96 -4.19
C ASN A 393 17.47 -9.30 -4.26
N GLU A 394 17.76 -8.54 -5.31
CA GLU A 394 19.04 -7.82 -5.42
C GLU A 394 19.17 -6.72 -4.36
N ALA A 395 18.09 -5.99 -4.09
CA ALA A 395 18.05 -4.92 -3.09
C ALA A 395 18.33 -5.45 -1.67
N LEU A 396 17.78 -6.62 -1.32
CA LEU A 396 18.06 -7.31 -0.06
C LEU A 396 19.50 -7.82 0.01
N ASN A 397 20.04 -8.33 -1.10
CA ASN A 397 21.43 -8.76 -1.19
C ASN A 397 22.40 -7.59 -0.98
N LYS A 398 22.14 -6.43 -1.59
CA LYS A 398 22.95 -5.21 -1.39
C LYS A 398 22.96 -4.76 0.07
N ARG A 399 21.79 -4.70 0.71
CA ARG A 399 21.65 -4.39 2.16
C ARG A 399 22.41 -5.37 3.04
N LEU A 400 22.47 -6.64 2.64
CA LEU A 400 23.20 -7.69 3.35
C LEU A 400 24.69 -7.74 2.98
N GLY A 401 25.14 -7.04 1.93
CA GLY A 401 26.49 -7.18 1.38
C GLY A 401 26.76 -8.59 0.82
N THR A 402 25.76 -9.19 0.18
CA THR A 402 25.85 -10.49 -0.52
C THR A 402 25.45 -10.35 -1.99
N GLU A 403 25.62 -11.40 -2.78
CA GLU A 403 25.20 -11.43 -4.19
C GLU A 403 24.55 -12.79 -4.51
N GLY A 404 23.51 -12.78 -5.34
CA GLY A 404 22.90 -13.98 -5.90
C GLY A 404 22.12 -14.87 -4.92
N LEU A 405 21.88 -14.43 -3.68
CA LEU A 405 21.05 -15.18 -2.73
C LEU A 405 19.56 -15.00 -3.07
N GLY A 406 18.82 -16.10 -3.12
CA GLY A 406 17.36 -16.01 -3.13
C GLY A 406 16.82 -15.55 -1.77
N LEU A 407 15.58 -15.05 -1.72
CA LEU A 407 14.92 -14.63 -0.47
C LEU A 407 15.08 -15.62 0.70
N PRO A 408 14.95 -16.95 0.52
CA PRO A 408 15.14 -17.89 1.64
C PRO A 408 16.58 -17.90 2.17
N ASP A 409 17.57 -17.82 1.29
CA ASP A 409 18.98 -17.80 1.67
C ASP A 409 19.38 -16.47 2.30
N VAL A 410 18.78 -15.36 1.85
CA VAL A 410 18.88 -14.05 2.51
C VAL A 410 18.39 -14.15 3.95
N LEU A 411 17.22 -14.72 4.20
CA LEU A 411 16.67 -14.87 5.54
C LEU A 411 17.55 -15.72 6.45
N VAL A 412 18.10 -16.82 5.92
CA VAL A 412 19.06 -17.67 6.64
C VAL A 412 20.36 -16.92 6.95
N GLU A 413 20.87 -16.15 6.00
CA GLU A 413 22.13 -15.41 6.15
C GLU A 413 22.01 -14.23 7.13
N VAL A 414 20.89 -13.49 7.10
CA VAL A 414 20.55 -12.47 8.10
C VAL A 414 20.61 -13.04 9.52
N GLU A 415 20.02 -14.23 9.71
CA GLU A 415 20.03 -14.90 11.00
C GLU A 415 21.43 -15.36 11.41
N LYS A 416 22.22 -15.94 10.50
CA LYS A 416 23.62 -16.33 10.79
C LYS A 416 24.45 -15.16 11.29
N ARG A 417 24.13 -13.94 10.85
CA ARG A 417 24.77 -12.69 11.27
C ARG A 417 24.17 -12.07 12.54
N GLY A 418 23.22 -12.76 13.19
CA GLY A 418 22.60 -12.31 14.42
C GLY A 418 21.65 -11.11 14.26
N SER A 419 21.19 -10.84 13.02
CA SER A 419 20.20 -9.80 12.73
C SER A 419 18.81 -10.42 12.46
N SER A 420 17.84 -9.59 12.12
CA SER A 420 16.47 -9.99 11.79
C SER A 420 16.02 -9.38 10.47
N PHE A 421 15.02 -9.98 9.82
CA PHE A 421 14.61 -9.54 8.48
C PHE A 421 14.06 -8.11 8.48
N ASP A 422 13.26 -7.77 9.48
CA ASP A 422 12.80 -6.41 9.75
C ASP A 422 13.95 -5.41 9.85
N LYS A 423 15.04 -5.73 10.55
CA LYS A 423 16.25 -4.89 10.61
C LYS A 423 17.02 -4.82 9.29
N LEU A 424 16.94 -5.85 8.45
CA LEU A 424 17.52 -5.80 7.11
C LEU A 424 16.76 -4.80 6.25
N LEU A 425 15.42 -4.77 6.35
CA LEU A 425 14.58 -3.84 5.59
C LEU A 425 14.89 -2.38 5.93
N THR A 426 15.24 -2.07 7.19
CA THR A 426 15.61 -0.71 7.64
C THR A 426 17.02 -0.26 7.23
N VAL A 427 17.77 -1.05 6.46
CA VAL A 427 19.06 -0.58 5.92
C VAL A 427 18.75 0.37 4.76
N PRO A 428 19.19 1.64 4.82
CA PRO A 428 18.84 2.63 3.81
C PRO A 428 19.33 2.20 2.42
N GLU A 429 18.47 2.36 1.42
CA GLU A 429 18.86 2.34 0.02
C GLU A 429 19.95 3.40 -0.20
N GLN A 430 20.92 3.10 -1.07
CA GLN A 430 21.95 4.06 -1.41
C GLN A 430 21.75 4.56 -2.83
N ASP A 431 21.83 5.87 -3.00
CA ASP A 431 21.67 6.57 -4.28
C ASP A 431 22.73 6.18 -5.31
N ASP A 432 23.79 5.45 -4.96
CA ASP A 432 24.83 4.99 -5.88
C ASP A 432 24.68 3.50 -6.26
N TRP A 433 23.73 2.77 -5.66
CA TRP A 433 23.49 1.37 -5.98
C TRP A 433 23.02 1.18 -7.43
N ILE A 434 23.61 0.18 -8.10
CA ILE A 434 23.31 -0.22 -9.47
C ILE A 434 22.89 -1.69 -9.46
N TYR A 435 21.75 -1.97 -10.09
CA TYR A 435 21.16 -3.30 -10.20
C TYR A 435 21.55 -3.98 -11.51
N SER A 436 21.24 -5.26 -11.66
CA SER A 436 21.61 -6.03 -12.85
C SER A 436 20.98 -5.51 -14.15
N ASP A 437 19.81 -4.88 -14.06
CA ASP A 437 19.11 -4.19 -15.14
C ASP A 437 19.58 -2.74 -15.35
N GLY A 438 20.45 -2.24 -14.47
CA GLY A 438 21.13 -0.96 -14.57
C GLY A 438 20.86 -0.03 -13.40
N LYS A 439 21.15 1.26 -13.62
CA LYS A 439 20.84 2.31 -12.65
C LYS A 439 19.35 2.64 -12.77
N SER A 440 18.60 2.57 -11.66
CA SER A 440 17.15 2.80 -11.66
C SER A 440 16.77 3.69 -10.48
N THR A 441 15.74 4.51 -10.68
CA THR A 441 15.23 5.46 -9.69
C THR A 441 13.71 5.51 -9.75
N SER A 442 13.04 5.62 -8.60
CA SER A 442 11.60 5.89 -8.54
C SER A 442 11.29 7.29 -9.11
N CYS A 443 10.00 7.57 -9.33
CA CYS A 443 9.53 8.86 -9.87
C CYS A 443 10.13 10.07 -9.17
N ILE A 444 10.16 10.07 -7.83
CA ILE A 444 10.66 11.20 -7.05
C ILE A 444 12.16 11.14 -6.79
N ALA A 445 12.74 9.95 -6.64
CA ALA A 445 14.19 9.79 -6.48
C ALA A 445 14.94 10.32 -7.70
N PHE A 446 14.42 10.10 -8.92
CA PHE A 446 14.96 10.68 -10.15
C PHE A 446 15.10 12.21 -10.06
N ILE A 447 14.07 12.89 -9.56
CA ILE A 447 14.04 14.35 -9.49
C ILE A 447 14.95 14.86 -8.36
N LEU A 448 14.96 14.17 -7.22
CA LEU A 448 15.80 14.57 -6.08
C LEU A 448 17.28 14.29 -6.32
N GLU A 449 17.63 13.23 -7.04
CA GLU A 449 19.02 13.00 -7.50
C GLU A 449 19.42 14.11 -8.48
N MET A 450 18.53 14.51 -9.40
CA MET A 450 18.76 15.68 -10.25
C MET A 450 18.98 16.95 -9.42
N TYR A 451 18.23 17.15 -8.34
CA TYR A 451 18.43 18.27 -7.42
C TYR A 451 19.77 18.20 -6.69
N LYS A 452 20.26 17.00 -6.35
CA LYS A 452 21.60 16.78 -5.79
C LYS A 452 22.68 17.20 -6.80
N GLU A 453 22.61 16.69 -8.03
CA GLU A 453 23.55 17.03 -9.10
C GLU A 453 23.50 18.52 -9.48
N ALA A 454 22.31 19.11 -9.43
CA ALA A 454 22.11 20.55 -9.65
C ALA A 454 22.57 21.43 -8.48
N GLY A 455 23.03 20.84 -7.37
CA GLY A 455 23.63 21.53 -6.23
C GLY A 455 22.66 22.03 -5.16
N LEU A 456 21.37 21.65 -5.19
CA LEU A 456 20.37 22.16 -4.25
C LEU A 456 20.58 21.69 -2.81
N PHE A 457 21.10 20.48 -2.63
CA PHE A 457 21.42 19.93 -1.30
C PHE A 457 22.77 20.41 -0.75
N GLY A 458 23.59 21.09 -1.56
CA GLY A 458 24.89 21.63 -1.13
C GLY A 458 25.78 20.58 -0.46
N SER A 459 26.31 20.91 0.73
CA SER A 459 27.16 19.99 1.51
C SER A 459 26.42 18.78 2.09
N LEU A 460 25.08 18.78 2.09
CA LEU A 460 24.27 17.65 2.59
C LEU A 460 24.10 16.55 1.54
N ALA A 461 24.44 16.80 0.27
CA ALA A 461 24.20 15.88 -0.84
C ALA A 461 24.78 14.47 -0.58
N SER A 462 25.97 14.38 0.04
CA SER A 462 26.60 13.09 0.35
C SER A 462 26.04 12.39 1.59
N SER A 463 25.19 13.05 2.36
CA SER A 463 24.63 12.55 3.63
C SER A 463 23.13 12.28 3.58
N ILE A 464 22.51 12.45 2.41
CA ILE A 464 21.09 12.23 2.17
C ILE A 464 20.97 11.21 1.06
N GLN A 465 20.27 10.12 1.32
CA GLN A 465 19.87 9.13 0.32
C GLN A 465 18.46 9.47 -0.16
N VAL A 466 18.35 10.10 -1.33
CA VAL A 466 17.04 10.53 -1.85
C VAL A 466 16.20 9.37 -2.38
N THR A 467 16.81 8.20 -2.55
CA THR A 467 16.11 6.93 -2.76
C THR A 467 15.23 6.51 -1.57
N GLU A 468 15.44 7.09 -0.38
CA GLU A 468 14.58 6.89 0.81
C GLU A 468 13.41 7.88 0.87
N PHE A 469 13.26 8.78 -0.10
CA PHE A 469 12.22 9.82 -0.04
C PHE A 469 10.93 9.31 -0.70
N THR A 470 9.81 9.50 -0.01
CA THR A 470 8.48 9.43 -0.62
C THR A 470 8.13 10.75 -1.31
N LEU A 471 7.04 10.78 -2.08
CA LEU A 471 6.52 12.02 -2.65
C LEU A 471 6.19 13.06 -1.57
N LYS A 472 5.72 12.61 -0.40
CA LYS A 472 5.45 13.49 0.73
C LYS A 472 6.69 14.22 1.18
N ASP A 473 7.78 13.49 1.38
CA ASP A 473 9.03 14.05 1.86
C ASP A 473 9.58 15.08 0.88
N ALA A 474 9.43 14.81 -0.42
CA ALA A 474 9.88 15.73 -1.45
C ALA A 474 9.11 17.05 -1.48
N TYR A 475 7.76 17.04 -1.49
CA TYR A 475 7.01 18.31 -1.50
C TYR A 475 7.05 19.02 -0.14
N MET A 476 7.47 18.34 0.93
CA MET A 476 7.70 18.94 2.24
C MET A 476 9.01 19.73 2.30
N LEU A 477 10.00 19.43 1.45
CA LEU A 477 11.24 20.22 1.34
C LEU A 477 10.90 21.69 1.12
N ASN A 478 11.60 22.58 1.83
CA ASN A 478 11.40 24.02 1.76
C ASN A 478 11.98 24.66 0.47
N PHE A 479 12.00 23.90 -0.63
CA PHE A 479 12.60 24.27 -1.90
C PHE A 479 11.67 25.10 -2.78
N PHE A 480 10.38 25.12 -2.47
CA PHE A 480 9.35 25.64 -3.36
C PHE A 480 8.91 27.05 -2.95
N GLU A 481 8.14 27.70 -3.83
CA GLU A 481 7.60 29.03 -3.57
C GLU A 481 6.65 29.02 -2.36
N ASN A 482 6.80 29.99 -1.46
CA ASN A 482 5.94 30.18 -0.28
C ASN A 482 5.20 31.53 -0.30
N ASN A 483 5.49 32.40 -1.27
CA ASN A 483 4.83 33.67 -1.45
C ASN A 483 3.87 33.61 -2.64
N ALA A 484 2.57 33.58 -2.33
CA ALA A 484 1.50 33.55 -3.32
C ALA A 484 1.55 34.69 -4.35
N SER A 485 2.18 35.83 -4.02
CA SER A 485 2.31 36.98 -4.94
C SER A 485 3.33 36.74 -6.06
N ARG A 486 4.21 35.72 -5.90
CA ARG A 486 5.20 35.32 -6.91
C ARG A 486 4.76 34.14 -7.76
N LEU A 487 3.66 33.48 -7.40
CA LEU A 487 3.09 32.43 -8.23
C LEU A 487 2.65 33.02 -9.59
N PRO A 488 2.68 32.22 -10.67
CA PRO A 488 2.23 32.66 -11.98
C PRO A 488 0.79 33.20 -11.93
N LYS A 489 0.47 34.17 -12.80
CA LYS A 489 -0.85 34.81 -12.78
C LYS A 489 -1.99 33.81 -12.99
N TRP A 490 -1.78 32.79 -13.81
CA TRP A 490 -2.75 31.73 -14.08
C TRP A 490 -2.98 30.78 -12.89
N CYS A 491 -2.18 30.88 -11.83
CA CYS A 491 -2.24 30.02 -10.65
C CYS A 491 -3.52 30.26 -9.85
N ASN A 492 -4.28 29.18 -9.60
CA ASN A 492 -5.53 29.23 -8.85
C ASN A 492 -6.62 30.13 -9.46
N ASP A 493 -6.49 30.60 -10.71
CA ASP A 493 -7.43 31.55 -11.34
C ASP A 493 -8.87 31.00 -11.44
N ASN A 494 -8.99 29.69 -11.61
CA ASN A 494 -10.27 29.00 -11.80
C ASN A 494 -10.85 28.41 -10.50
N ASP A 495 -10.21 28.60 -9.34
CA ASP A 495 -10.66 28.02 -8.07
C ASP A 495 -10.90 29.12 -7.01
N ASN A 496 -11.95 28.94 -6.22
CA ASN A 496 -12.28 29.83 -5.10
C ASN A 496 -11.37 29.58 -3.89
N VAL A 497 -10.78 28.39 -3.79
CA VAL A 497 -9.77 28.06 -2.79
C VAL A 497 -8.39 28.34 -3.37
N LYS A 498 -7.62 29.19 -2.69
CA LYS A 498 -6.25 29.53 -3.09
C LYS A 498 -5.27 28.61 -2.39
N LEU A 499 -4.68 27.68 -3.14
CA LEU A 499 -3.61 26.80 -2.68
C LEU A 499 -2.27 27.56 -2.66
N PRO A 500 -1.29 27.15 -1.84
CA PRO A 500 0.04 27.77 -1.82
C PRO A 500 0.90 27.43 -3.06
N TYR A 501 0.39 26.56 -3.93
CA TYR A 501 0.95 26.13 -5.23
C TYR A 501 -0.17 26.16 -6.28
N CYS A 502 0.12 25.73 -7.52
CA CYS A 502 -0.83 25.84 -8.63
C CYS A 502 -1.34 24.46 -9.05
N GLN A 503 -2.65 24.22 -8.97
CA GLN A 503 -3.22 23.01 -9.56
C GLN A 503 -3.62 23.25 -11.03
N ILE A 504 -2.94 22.56 -11.96
CA ILE A 504 -3.07 22.79 -13.41
C ILE A 504 -4.02 21.81 -14.10
N LEU A 505 -4.27 20.64 -13.50
CA LEU A 505 -5.21 19.63 -13.99
C LEU A 505 -5.98 18.96 -12.85
N GLY A 506 -7.18 18.49 -13.15
CA GLY A 506 -7.90 17.51 -12.34
C GLY A 506 -9.13 18.07 -11.63
N LYS A 507 -10.14 17.20 -11.52
CA LYS A 507 -11.45 17.48 -10.92
C LYS A 507 -11.37 17.72 -9.41
N TYR A 508 -10.45 17.05 -8.73
CA TYR A 508 -10.35 17.05 -7.27
C TYR A 508 -9.17 17.88 -6.80
N ARG A 509 -9.37 18.64 -5.74
CA ARG A 509 -8.36 19.50 -5.15
C ARG A 509 -7.24 18.67 -4.55
N MET A 510 -6.02 18.96 -4.97
CA MET A 510 -4.81 18.36 -4.42
C MET A 510 -4.38 19.13 -3.19
N GLU A 511 -4.53 18.53 -2.03
CA GLU A 511 -3.89 18.98 -0.79
C GLU A 511 -2.52 18.31 -0.67
N LEU A 512 -1.50 19.07 -0.27
CA LEU A 512 -0.14 18.58 -0.04
C LEU A 512 0.23 18.83 1.44
N PRO A 513 -0.11 17.91 2.35
CA PRO A 513 0.07 18.11 3.79
C PRO A 513 1.54 18.32 4.18
N GLY A 514 1.86 19.48 4.77
CA GLY A 514 3.24 19.83 5.13
C GLY A 514 4.05 20.45 3.98
N TYR A 515 3.40 20.83 2.88
CA TYR A 515 4.03 21.53 1.76
C TYR A 515 5.01 22.61 2.23
N ASN A 516 6.27 22.49 1.77
CA ASN A 516 7.28 23.52 1.88
C ASN A 516 7.61 23.93 3.34
N THR A 517 7.74 22.94 4.24
CA THR A 517 7.95 23.17 5.68
C THR A 517 9.29 22.69 6.22
N MET A 518 10.04 21.88 5.49
CA MET A 518 11.22 21.16 6.00
C MET A 518 12.52 21.64 5.35
N GLU A 519 13.46 22.11 6.17
CA GLU A 519 14.85 22.27 5.74
C GLU A 519 15.52 20.90 5.61
N PRO A 520 16.34 20.63 4.56
CA PRO A 520 17.12 19.40 4.49
C PRO A 520 18.11 19.29 5.65
N TYR A 521 18.32 18.07 6.14
CA TYR A 521 19.32 17.74 7.17
C TYR A 521 19.94 16.37 6.90
N THR A 522 21.02 16.05 7.61
CA THR A 522 21.78 14.81 7.44
C THR A 522 20.94 13.58 7.78
N HIS A 523 21.00 12.53 6.96
CA HIS A 523 20.27 11.26 7.16
C HIS A 523 18.74 11.39 7.17
N MET A 524 18.21 12.46 6.56
CA MET A 524 16.77 12.71 6.46
C MET A 524 16.03 11.55 5.78
N ASN A 525 14.91 11.12 6.36
CA ASN A 525 14.05 10.02 5.88
C ASN A 525 14.62 8.61 5.97
N GLU A 526 15.76 8.38 6.62
CA GLU A 526 16.29 7.01 6.75
C GLU A 526 15.58 6.19 7.85
N GLN A 527 14.77 6.83 8.71
CA GLN A 527 14.10 6.20 9.87
C GLN A 527 12.76 6.90 10.24
N CYS A 528 12.00 7.34 9.25
CA CYS A 528 10.72 8.03 9.40
C CYS A 528 9.50 7.12 9.43
N PRO A 529 8.72 7.11 10.53
CA PRO A 529 7.46 6.41 10.55
C PRO A 529 6.40 7.06 9.64
N SER A 530 5.58 6.23 9.00
CA SER A 530 4.52 6.64 8.06
C SER A 530 3.12 6.13 8.44
N LEU A 531 2.81 5.99 9.74
CA LEU A 531 1.51 5.41 10.15
C LEU A 531 0.29 6.33 9.92
N PRO A 532 -0.76 5.83 9.24
CA PRO A 532 -2.04 6.52 9.15
C PRO A 532 -2.79 6.60 10.49
N PRO A 533 -3.80 7.48 10.60
CA PRO A 533 -4.18 8.48 9.62
C PRO A 533 -3.41 9.80 9.79
N LYS A 534 -2.59 9.92 10.83
CA LYS A 534 -1.92 11.20 11.17
C LYS A 534 -0.58 11.39 10.49
N TYR A 535 0.12 10.31 10.15
CA TYR A 535 1.44 10.36 9.53
C TYR A 535 2.40 11.26 10.29
N ASN A 536 2.44 11.08 11.61
CA ASN A 536 3.27 11.88 12.51
C ASN A 536 4.73 11.65 12.17
N ARG A 537 5.43 12.73 11.84
CA ARG A 537 6.87 12.73 11.58
C ARG A 537 7.63 13.23 12.82
N PRO A 538 8.45 12.39 13.49
CA PRO A 538 9.32 12.82 14.58
C PRO A 538 10.40 13.79 14.10
N ASP A 539 10.93 14.60 15.02
CA ASP A 539 12.04 15.48 14.72
C ASP A 539 13.30 14.67 14.37
N ASN A 540 13.96 15.03 13.27
CA ASN A 540 15.18 14.40 12.77
C ASN A 540 15.06 12.89 12.49
N CYS A 541 13.91 12.44 11.99
CA CYS A 541 13.89 11.28 11.10
C CYS A 541 14.36 11.76 9.71
#